data_AF-R9IG41-F1
#
_entry.id   AF-R9IG41-F1
#
_cell.length_a   1.000
_cell.length_b   1.000
_cell.length_c   1.000
_cell.angle_alpha   90.00
_cell.angle_beta   90.00
_cell.angle_gamma   90.00
#
_symmetry.space_group_name_H-M   'P 1'
#
loop_
_entity.id
_entity.type
_entity.pdbx_description
1 polymer ?
#
loop_
_entity_poly.entity_id
_entity_poly.type
_entity_poly.pdbx_seq_one_letter_code
_entity_poly.pdbx_strand_id
1 'polypeptide(L)' 'MFFKPKEHEPSHIHALYGEHIGIFDLRTMEMTEGDLPKKAQELVKEWMSSNQKELLEMWDSQNLRKLPPL' A
#
# COMPACT_ATOMS: atom_id res chain seq x y z
N MET A 1 16.66 18.33 -15.64
CA MET A 1 15.22 18.24 -15.33
C MET A 1 14.87 16.75 -15.42
N PHE A 2 14.64 16.08 -14.29
CA PHE A 2 14.33 14.65 -14.28
C PHE A 2 12.85 14.50 -14.64
N PHE A 3 12.57 14.01 -15.85
CA PHE A 3 11.25 13.55 -16.26
C PHE A 3 11.00 12.25 -15.50
N LYS A 4 10.04 12.25 -14.56
CA LYS A 4 9.54 11.00 -13.98
C LYS A 4 8.82 10.25 -15.11
N PRO A 5 9.24 9.04 -15.50
CA PRO A 5 8.45 8.24 -16.44
C PRO A 5 7.06 8.04 -15.82
N LYS A 6 6.02 8.03 -16.66
CA LYS A 6 4.65 7.61 -16.28
C LYS A 6 4.57 6.13 -15.84
N GLU A 7 5.70 5.49 -15.55
CA GLU A 7 5.88 4.06 -15.32
C GLU A 7 6.47 3.83 -13.92
N HIS A 8 5.70 4.16 -12.89
CA HIS A 8 5.91 3.57 -11.56
C HIS A 8 4.69 2.73 -11.24
N GLU A 9 4.59 1.62 -11.97
CA GLU A 9 3.69 0.51 -11.68
C GLU A 9 4.51 -0.59 -10.98
N PRO A 10 3.94 -1.24 -9.94
CA PRO A 10 2.66 -0.97 -9.31
C PRO A 10 2.71 0.12 -8.21
N SER A 11 1.61 0.86 -8.08
CA SER A 11 1.31 1.69 -6.91
C SER A 11 1.24 0.81 -5.67
N HIS A 12 2.04 1.09 -4.65
CA HIS A 12 2.16 0.18 -3.50
C HIS A 12 2.25 0.90 -2.14
N ILE A 13 1.97 0.15 -1.08
CA ILE A 13 2.26 0.53 0.31
C ILE A 13 3.20 -0.49 0.95
N HIS A 14 3.91 -0.06 2.00
CA HIS A 14 4.67 -0.95 2.86
C HIS A 14 3.94 -1.12 4.18
N ALA A 15 3.75 -2.36 4.61
CA ALA A 15 3.23 -2.71 5.92
C ALA A 15 4.34 -3.38 6.74
N LEU A 16 4.42 -3.00 8.02
CA LEU A 16 5.42 -3.48 8.96
C LEU A 16 4.70 -4.18 10.12
N TYR A 17 5.16 -5.38 10.49
CA TYR A 17 4.64 -6.14 11.62
C TYR A 17 5.78 -6.83 12.37
N GLY A 18 6.25 -6.21 13.46
CA GLY A 18 7.46 -6.64 14.14
C GLY A 18 8.67 -6.49 13.23
N GLU A 19 9.37 -7.58 12.95
CA GLU A 19 10.52 -7.63 12.04
C GLU A 19 10.11 -7.91 10.57
N HIS A 20 8.84 -8.23 10.33
CA HIS A 20 8.35 -8.57 9.00
C HIS A 20 7.90 -7.33 8.22
N ILE A 21 8.11 -7.37 6.91
CA ILE A 21 7.69 -6.33 5.96
C ILE A 21 6.85 -6.96 4.84
N GLY A 22 5.89 -6.22 4.33
CA GLY A 22 5.18 -6.59 3.11
C GLY A 22 4.86 -5.39 2.24
N ILE A 23 5.04 -5.58 0.94
CA ILE A 23 4.71 -4.61 -0.10
C ILE A 23 3.39 -5.05 -0.72
N PHE A 24 2.40 -4.17 -0.69
CA PHE A 24 1.06 -4.45 -1.21
C PHE A 24 0.74 -3.55 -2.38
N ASP A 25 0.24 -4.14 -3.45
CA ASP A 25 -0.29 -3.40 -4.59
C ASP A 25 -1.61 -2.71 -4.21
N LEU A 26 -1.73 -1.41 -4.49
CA LEU A 26 -2.89 -0.60 -4.10
C LEU A 26 -4.19 -0.99 -4.84
N ARG A 27 -4.10 -1.63 -6.00
CA ARG A 27 -5.25 -1.99 -6.83
C ARG A 27 -5.78 -3.38 -6.47
N THR A 28 -4.89 -4.35 -6.34
CA THR A 28 -5.21 -5.74 -6.04
C THR A 28 -5.26 -6.01 -4.53
N MET A 29 -4.60 -5.19 -3.72
CA MET A 29 -4.40 -5.38 -2.28
C MET A 29 -3.68 -6.69 -1.95
N GLU A 30 -3.04 -7.31 -2.94
CA GLU A 30 -2.22 -8.49 -2.75
C GLU A 30 -0.80 -8.08 -2.37
N MET A 31 -0.19 -8.87 -1.48
CA MET A 31 1.21 -8.71 -1.15
C MET A 31 2.05 -9.21 -2.32
N THR A 32 2.85 -8.33 -2.92
CA THR A 32 3.72 -8.66 -4.06
C THR A 32 5.11 -9.08 -3.60
N GLU A 33 5.58 -8.52 -2.49
CA GLU A 33 6.90 -8.81 -1.91
C GLU A 33 6.86 -8.79 -0.38
N GLY A 34 7.80 -9.47 0.26
CA GLY A 34 7.97 -9.48 1.71
C GLY A 34 7.58 -10.81 2.36
N ASP A 35 7.54 -10.81 3.69
CA ASP A 35 7.48 -11.99 4.53
C ASP A 35 6.41 -11.89 5.64
N LEU A 36 5.46 -10.96 5.50
CA LEU A 36 4.38 -10.81 6.48
C LEU A 36 3.62 -12.12 6.71
N PRO A 37 3.41 -12.53 7.97
CA PRO A 37 2.57 -13.66 8.29
C PRO A 37 1.15 -13.49 7.73
N LYS A 38 0.51 -14.58 7.33
CA LYS A 38 -0.83 -14.57 6.70
C LYS A 38 -1.86 -13.74 7.48
N LYS A 39 -1.88 -13.86 8.81
CA LYS A 39 -2.78 -13.09 9.68
C LYS A 39 -2.54 -11.58 9.61
N ALA A 40 -1.28 -11.16 9.49
CA ALA A 40 -0.95 -9.74 9.32
C ALA A 40 -1.35 -9.24 7.92
N GLN A 41 -1.18 -10.07 6.88
CA GLN A 41 -1.67 -9.73 5.54
C GLN A 41 -3.19 -9.54 5.52
N GLU A 42 -3.96 -10.38 6.22
CA GLU A 42 -5.42 -10.25 6.33
C GLU A 42 -5.83 -8.91 6.97
N LEU A 43 -5.15 -8.49 8.05
CA LEU A 43 -5.38 -7.18 8.68
C LEU A 43 -5.05 -6.01 7.73
N VAL A 44 -3.93 -6.10 7.01
CA VAL A 44 -3.56 -5.08 6.03
C VAL A 44 -4.61 -4.99 4.92
N LYS A 45 -5.08 -6.13 4.40
CA LYS A 45 -6.13 -6.17 3.35
C LYS A 45 -7.44 -5.57 3.82
N GLU A 46 -7.87 -5.85 5.05
CA GLU A 46 -9.09 -5.27 5.62
C GLU A 46 -9.00 -3.72 5.72
N TRP A 47 -7.85 -3.23 6.20
CA TRP A 47 -7.60 -1.79 6.27
C TRP A 47 -7.50 -1.16 4.88
N MET A 48 -6.77 -1.78 3.95
CA MET A 48 -6.67 -1.32 2.57
C MET A 48 -8.05 -1.27 1.92
N SER A 49 -8.91 -2.28 2.11
CA SER A 49 -10.25 -2.31 1.53
C SER A 49 -11.10 -1.12 1.99
N SER A 50 -10.97 -0.71 3.25
CA SER A 50 -11.71 0.44 3.78
C SER A 50 -11.17 1.78 3.30
N ASN A 51 -9.90 1.84 2.92
CA ASN A 51 -9.20 3.08 2.56
C ASN A 51 -8.74 3.13 1.08
N GLN A 52 -9.11 2.15 0.26
CA GLN A 52 -8.50 1.92 -1.06
C GLN A 52 -8.60 3.14 -1.98
N LYS A 53 -9.78 3.75 -2.01
CA LYS A 53 -10.04 4.96 -2.79
C LYS A 53 -9.09 6.08 -2.40
N GLU A 54 -8.92 6.31 -1.11
CA GLU A 54 -8.12 7.40 -0.58
C GLU A 54 -6.62 7.14 -0.79
N LEU A 55 -6.19 5.88 -0.68
CA LEU A 55 -4.83 5.46 -1.03
C LEU A 55 -4.51 5.72 -2.50
N LEU A 56 -5.42 5.38 -3.42
CA LEU A 56 -5.27 5.64 -4.85
C LEU A 56 -5.28 7.14 -5.16
N GLU A 57 -6.18 7.92 -4.52
CA GLU A 57 -6.21 9.38 -4.67
C GLU A 57 -4.90 10.03 -4.18
N MET A 58 -4.36 9.58 -3.05
CA MET A 58 -3.07 10.04 -2.53
C MET A 58 -1.92 9.66 -3.46
N TRP A 59 -1.96 8.47 -4.06
CA TRP A 59 -0.99 8.05 -5.05
C TRP A 59 -1.05 8.94 -6.30
N ASP A 60 -2.23 9.21 -6.85
CA ASP A 60 -2.34 10.00 -8.08
C ASP A 60 -2.03 11.49 -7.85
N SER A 61 -2.51 12.05 -6.74
CA SER A 61 -2.31 13.47 -6.41
C SER A 61 -0.95 13.77 -5.79
N GLN A 62 -0.23 12.74 -5.31
CA GLN A 62 0.98 12.86 -4.48
C GLN A 62 0.77 13.70 -3.21
N ASN A 63 -0.47 13.88 -2.77
CA ASN A 63 -0.82 14.62 -1.56
C ASN A 63 -1.12 13.65 -0.42
N LEU A 64 -0.13 13.39 0.42
CA LEU A 64 -0.22 12.40 1.49
C LEU A 64 -0.96 12.97 2.72
N ARG A 65 -1.92 12.19 3.22
CA ARG A 65 -2.64 12.47 4.47
C ARG A 65 -2.67 11.23 5.36
N LYS A 66 -2.86 11.43 6.66
CA LYS A 66 -3.05 10.34 7.61
C LYS A 66 -4.46 9.78 7.46
N LEU A 67 -4.54 8.45 7.40
CA LEU A 67 -5.78 7.69 7.43
C LEU A 67 -6.05 7.17 8.85
N PRO A 68 -7.29 6.81 9.19
CA PRO A 68 -7.61 6.18 10.46
C PRO A 68 -6.78 4.91 10.69
N PRO A 69 -6.36 4.63 11.94
CA PRO A 69 -5.64 3.40 12.25
C PRO A 69 -6.55 2.16 12.11
N LEU A 70 -5.90 0.99 12.07
CA LEU A 70 -6.51 -0.33 12.32
C LEU A 70 -7.06 -0.43 13.75
#